data_AF-A0A8H9C858-F1
#
_entry.id   AF-A0A8H9C858-F1
#
_cell.length_a   1.000
_cell.length_b   1.000
_cell.length_c   1.000
_cell.angle_alpha   90.00
_cell.angle_beta   90.00
_cell.angle_gamma   90.00
#
_symmetry.space_group_name_H-M   'P 1'
#
loop_
_entity.id
_entity.type
_entity.pdbx_description
1 polymer ?
#
loop_
_entity_poly.entity_id
_entity_poly.type
_entity_poly.pdbx_seq_one_letter_code
_entity_poly.pdbx_strand_id
1 'polypeptide(L)'
;MTPITDQDRAFLRREWRDLGRFVVQDDPDPADHDAIYAWVLDFIDSGVDDPDYPYVHGLIEVGTNFDIPFTATERVRGELMTIARRKREDPGWRRHP
;
A
#
# COMPACT_ATOMS: atom_id res chain seq x y z
N MET A 1 -1.40 18.34 -5.26
CA MET A 1 -1.02 16.99 -5.72
C MET A 1 -1.49 16.83 -7.14
N THR A 2 -0.63 16.29 -8.00
CA THR A 2 -1.01 15.88 -9.37
C THR A 2 -2.06 14.77 -9.26
N PRO A 3 -3.13 14.78 -10.07
CA PRO A 3 -4.11 13.70 -10.07
C PRO A 3 -3.43 12.39 -10.48
N ILE A 4 -3.69 11.32 -9.72
CA ILE A 4 -3.23 9.96 -10.04
C ILE A 4 -4.01 9.48 -11.25
N THR A 5 -3.30 9.15 -12.32
CA THR A 5 -3.89 8.75 -13.60
C THR A 5 -4.15 7.25 -13.65
N ASP A 6 -4.96 6.81 -14.62
CA ASP A 6 -5.17 5.38 -14.89
C ASP A 6 -3.86 4.66 -15.24
N GLN A 7 -2.92 5.38 -15.88
CA GLN A 7 -1.59 4.87 -16.19
C GLN A 7 -0.77 4.64 -14.93
N ASP A 8 -0.81 5.57 -13.97
CA ASP A 8 -0.11 5.43 -12.68
C ASP A 8 -0.65 4.21 -11.91
N ARG A 9 -1.97 4.03 -11.88
CA ARG A 9 -2.60 2.86 -11.24
C ARG A 9 -2.20 1.55 -11.92
N ALA A 10 -2.19 1.52 -13.25
CA ALA A 10 -1.80 0.32 -14.00
C ALA A 10 -0.33 -0.04 -13.77
N PHE A 11 0.56 0.96 -13.70
CA PHE A 11 1.96 0.77 -13.35
C PHE A 11 2.10 0.23 -11.93
N LEU A 12 1.50 0.90 -10.95
CA LEU A 12 1.61 0.52 -9.54
C LEU A 12 1.02 -0.86 -9.26
N ARG A 13 -0.08 -1.22 -9.94
CA ARG A 13 -0.65 -2.56 -9.88
C ARG A 13 0.33 -3.63 -10.35
N ARG A 14 1.07 -3.35 -11.42
CA ARG A 14 2.11 -4.27 -11.93
C ARG A 14 3.25 -4.38 -10.91
N GLU A 15 3.75 -3.26 -10.41
CA GLU A 15 4.81 -3.24 -9.39
C GLU A 15 4.40 -4.04 -8.15
N TRP A 16 3.16 -3.85 -7.66
CA TRP A 16 2.66 -4.60 -6.52
C TRP A 16 2.51 -6.11 -6.80
N ARG A 17 2.18 -6.50 -8.04
CA ARG A 17 2.15 -7.91 -8.42
C ARG A 17 3.54 -8.55 -8.38
N ASP A 18 4.54 -7.83 -8.88
CA ASP A 18 5.91 -8.32 -9.00
C ASP A 18 6.64 -8.29 -7.64
N LEU A 19 6.38 -7.27 -6.81
CA LEU A 19 7.19 -6.96 -5.63
C LEU A 19 6.42 -6.95 -4.30
N GLY A 20 5.10 -6.81 -4.34
CA GLY A 20 4.27 -6.62 -3.13
C GLY A 20 4.35 -7.78 -2.14
N ARG A 21 4.65 -9.00 -2.61
CA ARG A 21 4.88 -10.15 -1.73
C ARG A 21 6.08 -9.96 -0.81
N PHE A 22 7.18 -9.40 -1.31
CA PHE A 22 8.36 -9.11 -0.48
C PHE A 22 8.06 -7.99 0.52
N VAL A 23 7.30 -6.98 0.13
CA VAL A 23 6.89 -5.88 1.00
C VAL A 23 6.08 -6.36 2.20
N VAL A 24 5.13 -7.27 1.96
CA VAL A 24 4.27 -7.80 3.03
C VAL A 24 5.03 -8.81 3.91
N GLN A 25 5.96 -9.58 3.34
CA GLN A 25 6.78 -10.54 4.10
C GLN A 25 7.68 -9.90 5.16
N ASP A 26 7.99 -8.61 5.03
CA ASP A 26 8.74 -7.86 6.05
C ASP A 26 7.92 -7.56 7.30
N ASP A 27 6.59 -7.72 7.26
CA ASP A 27 5.71 -7.49 8.40
C ASP A 27 5.77 -8.66 9.41
N PRO A 28 5.89 -8.38 10.72
CA PRO A 28 6.07 -9.41 11.74
C PRO A 28 4.83 -10.29 12.00
N ASP A 29 3.64 -9.91 11.53
CA ASP A 29 2.42 -10.70 11.67
C ASP A 29 2.07 -11.43 10.35
N PRO A 30 2.49 -12.69 10.18
CA PRO A 30 2.25 -13.45 8.96
C PRO A 30 0.78 -13.85 8.76
N ALA A 31 -0.07 -13.75 9.80
CA ALA A 31 -1.42 -14.29 9.76
C ALA A 31 -2.32 -13.57 8.76
N ASP A 32 -2.01 -12.30 8.44
CA ASP A 32 -2.84 -11.47 7.57
C ASP A 32 -2.15 -11.01 6.29
N HIS A 33 -0.96 -11.53 5.99
CA HIS A 33 -0.16 -11.18 4.80
C HIS A 33 -0.96 -11.31 3.50
N ASP A 34 -1.63 -12.45 3.27
CA ASP A 34 -2.43 -12.66 2.06
C ASP A 34 -3.58 -11.66 1.94
N ALA A 35 -4.20 -11.32 3.07
CA ALA A 35 -5.33 -10.42 3.10
C ALA A 35 -4.91 -8.96 2.92
N ILE A 36 -3.75 -8.55 3.44
CA ILE A 36 -3.15 -7.25 3.16
C ILE A 36 -2.74 -7.16 1.68
N TYR A 37 -2.08 -8.19 1.15
CA TYR A 37 -1.67 -8.21 -0.26
C TYR A 37 -2.87 -8.03 -1.19
N ALA A 38 -3.96 -8.77 -0.95
CA ALA A 38 -5.18 -8.66 -1.72
C ALA A 38 -5.86 -7.30 -1.55
N TRP A 39 -5.89 -6.77 -0.33
CA TRP A 39 -6.47 -5.45 -0.05
C TRP A 39 -5.73 -4.34 -0.79
N VAL A 40 -4.38 -4.35 -0.84
CA VAL A 40 -3.62 -3.34 -1.57
C VAL A 40 -3.94 -3.38 -3.07
N LEU A 41 -4.10 -4.57 -3.66
CA LEU A 41 -4.51 -4.70 -5.07
C LEU A 41 -5.88 -4.08 -5.34
N ASP A 42 -6.86 -4.37 -4.48
CA ASP A 42 -8.19 -3.79 -4.61
C ASP A 42 -8.13 -2.27 -4.41
N PHE A 43 -7.41 -1.81 -3.38
CA PHE A 43 -7.27 -0.39 -3.07
C PHE A 43 -6.65 0.39 -4.23
N ILE A 44 -5.63 -0.15 -4.91
CA ILE A 44 -5.05 0.49 -6.11
C ILE A 44 -6.13 0.69 -7.18
N ASP A 45 -6.98 -0.30 -7.42
CA ASP A 45 -7.99 -0.29 -8.48
C ASP A 45 -9.21 0.57 -8.15
N SER A 46 -9.70 0.51 -6.90
CA SER A 46 -11.03 0.98 -6.50
C SER A 46 -11.01 2.08 -5.44
N GLY A 47 -9.85 2.37 -4.84
CA GLY A 47 -9.73 3.31 -3.72
C GLY A 47 -9.78 4.78 -4.08
N VAL A 48 -9.98 5.18 -5.34
CA VAL A 48 -9.83 6.58 -5.81
C VAL A 48 -10.67 7.61 -5.04
N ASP A 49 -11.83 7.19 -4.52
CA ASP A 49 -12.72 8.05 -3.73
C ASP A 49 -12.36 8.08 -2.23
N ASP A 50 -11.40 7.27 -1.78
CA ASP A 50 -10.90 7.28 -0.41
C ASP A 50 -10.06 8.56 -0.18
N PRO A 51 -10.34 9.36 0.88
CA PRO A 51 -9.57 10.55 1.19
C PRO A 51 -8.07 10.30 1.43
N ASP A 52 -7.71 9.10 1.90
CA ASP A 52 -6.33 8.66 2.13
C ASP A 52 -5.69 8.08 0.86
N TYR A 53 -6.43 7.96 -0.26
CA TYR A 53 -5.98 7.30 -1.48
C TYR A 53 -4.62 7.76 -1.97
N PRO A 54 -4.38 9.07 -2.14
CA PRO A 54 -3.10 9.49 -2.68
C PRO A 54 -1.93 9.26 -1.73
N TYR A 55 -2.21 9.25 -0.42
CA TYR A 55 -1.21 8.98 0.59
C TYR A 55 -0.81 7.51 0.56
N VAL A 56 -1.80 6.60 0.58
CA VAL A 56 -1.57 5.16 0.50
C VAL A 56 -0.92 4.79 -0.85
N HIS A 57 -1.33 5.40 -1.95
CA HIS A 57 -0.67 5.22 -3.26
C HIS A 57 0.83 5.55 -3.19
N GLY A 58 1.21 6.65 -2.54
CA GLY A 58 2.61 7.01 -2.33
C GLY A 58 3.37 6.02 -1.43
N LEU A 59 2.72 5.47 -0.40
CA LEU A 59 3.33 4.43 0.44
C LEU A 59 3.61 3.15 -0.35
N ILE A 60 2.69 2.76 -1.24
CA ILE A 60 2.87 1.59 -2.11
C ILE A 60 4.03 1.85 -3.06
N GLU A 61 4.05 3.00 -3.76
CA GLU A 61 5.09 3.36 -4.72
C GLU A 61 6.49 3.35 -4.09
N VAL A 62 6.64 3.99 -2.92
CA VAL A 62 7.92 4.02 -2.19
C VAL A 62 8.23 2.66 -1.58
N GLY A 63 7.22 1.96 -1.07
CA GLY A 63 7.38 0.63 -0.45
C GLY A 63 7.87 -0.42 -1.44
N THR A 64 7.45 -0.35 -2.70
CA THR A 64 7.88 -1.23 -3.80
C THR A 64 9.16 -0.77 -4.49
N ASN A 65 9.78 0.34 -4.10
CA ASN A 65 11.05 0.76 -4.67
C ASN A 65 12.22 0.03 -3.99
N PHE A 66 12.66 -1.08 -4.58
CA PHE A 66 13.78 -1.89 -4.07
C PHE A 66 15.17 -1.36 -4.46
N ASP A 67 15.26 -0.27 -5.24
CA ASP A 67 16.54 0.44 -5.43
C ASP A 67 16.92 1.25 -4.18
N ILE A 68 15.97 1.45 -3.26
CA ILE A 68 16.19 2.10 -1.97
C ILE A 68 16.46 1.01 -0.91
N PRO A 69 17.48 1.16 -0.05
CA PRO A 69 17.74 0.22 1.03
C PRO A 69 16.54 0.06 1.98
N PHE A 70 16.28 -1.17 2.44
CA PHE A 70 15.16 -1.48 3.33
C PHE A 70 15.07 -0.55 4.55
N THR A 71 16.19 -0.21 5.19
CA THR A 71 16.23 0.67 6.37
C THR A 71 15.65 2.07 6.10
N ALA A 72 15.65 2.53 4.85
CA ALA A 72 15.04 3.81 4.46
C ALA A 72 13.54 3.67 4.12
N THR A 73 13.05 2.47 3.85
CA THR A 73 11.64 2.19 3.52
C THR A 73 10.87 1.44 4.61
N GLU A 74 11.53 0.95 5.66
CA GLU A 74 10.94 0.15 6.74
C GLU A 74 9.69 0.81 7.33
N ARG A 75 9.81 2.11 7.68
CA ARG A 75 8.69 2.88 8.22
C ARG A 75 7.53 3.00 7.22
N VAL A 76 7.84 3.18 5.94
CA VAL A 76 6.83 3.29 4.87
C VAL A 76 6.06 1.98 4.72
N ARG A 77 6.78 0.85 4.70
CA ARG A 77 6.17 -0.49 4.62
C ARG A 77 5.31 -0.76 5.85
N GLY A 78 5.82 -0.50 7.05
CA GLY A 78 5.05 -0.66 8.29
C GLY A 78 3.81 0.23 8.39
N GLU A 79 3.88 1.47 7.89
CA GLU A 79 2.72 2.36 7.83
C GLU A 79 1.66 1.86 6.83
N LEU A 80 2.09 1.33 5.68
CA LEU A 80 1.18 0.68 4.72
C LEU A 80 0.45 -0.51 5.36
N MET A 81 1.15 -1.39 6.08
CA MET A 81 0.53 -2.53 6.77
C MET A 81 -0.48 -2.07 7.82
N THR A 82 -0.12 -1.03 8.59
CA THR A 82 -1.00 -0.46 9.62
C THR A 82 -2.29 0.08 9.03
N ILE A 83 -2.20 0.86 7.93
CA ILE A 83 -3.39 1.42 7.27
C ILE A 83 -4.23 0.32 6.64
N ALA A 84 -3.60 -0.65 5.96
CA ALA A 84 -4.29 -1.79 5.37
C ALA A 84 -5.11 -2.55 6.43
N ARG A 85 -4.53 -2.83 7.59
CA ARG A 85 -5.25 -3.47 8.72
C ARG A 85 -6.41 -2.63 9.21
N ARG A 86 -6.18 -1.34 9.48
CA ARG A 86 -7.21 -0.42 9.97
C ARG A 86 -8.39 -0.31 9.01
N LYS A 87 -8.14 -0.13 7.71
CA LYS A 87 -9.20 -0.01 6.70
C LYS A 87 -9.88 -1.34 6.38
N ARG A 88 -9.20 -2.47 6.56
CA ARG A 88 -9.83 -3.80 6.48
C ARG A 88 -10.78 -4.05 7.65
N GLU A 89 -10.43 -3.60 8.85
CA GLU A 89 -11.29 -3.71 10.04
C GLU A 89 -12.45 -2.71 10.02
N ASP A 90 -12.17 -1.48 9.61
CA ASP A 90 -13.12 -0.37 9.51
C ASP A 90 -12.87 0.41 8.22
N PRO A 91 -13.63 0.15 7.14
CA PRO A 91 -13.51 0.88 5.87
C PRO A 91 -13.77 2.39 6.00
N GLY A 92 -14.47 2.82 7.06
CA GLY A 92 -14.70 4.23 7.36
C GLY A 92 -13.55 4.88 8.13
N TRP A 93 -12.57 4.10 8.59
CA TRP A 93 -11.41 4.61 9.31
C TRP A 93 -10.61 5.57 8.41
N ARG A 94 -10.16 6.66 9.03
CA ARG A 94 -9.35 7.69 8.37
C ARG A 94 -8.07 7.91 9.13
N ARG A 95 -7.02 8.22 8.37
CA ARG A 95 -5.77 8.70 8.96
C ARG A 95 -6.04 10.04 9.64
N HIS A 96 -5.83 10.12 10.96
CA HIS A 96 -5.83 11.40 11.65
C HIS A 96 -4.50 12.14 11.35
N PRO A 97 -4.54 13.47 11.12
CA PRO A 97 -3.33 14.27 10.90
C PRO A 97 -2.36 14.25 12.08
#